data_AF-A0A954MQW6-F1
#
_entry.id   AF-A0A954MQW6-F1
#
_cell.length_a   1.000
_cell.length_b   1.000
_cell.length_c   1.000
_cell.angle_alpha   90.00
_cell.angle_beta   90.00
_cell.angle_gamma   90.00
#
_symmetry.space_group_name_H-M   'P 1'
#
loop_
_entity.id
_entity.type
_entity.pdbx_description
1 polymer ?
#
loop_
_entity_poly.entity_id
_entity_poly.type
_entity_poly.pdbx_seq_one_letter_code
_entity_poly.pdbx_strand_id
1 'polypeptide(L)'
;MAVVLGGTVHNTRGLLTPIKHNAEELSALATSGAIDKRKLGQNASSIVTRLADLEQFLDDMRAYAQPLPPQRRRERLIDLVREASDAARAYFEATGYDPAAIELRFNVPTSLSVEVARHQ
;
A
#
# COMPACT_ATOMS: atom_id res chain seq x y z
N MET A 1 -11.01 1.73 17.62
CA MET A 1 -9.78 2.53 17.47
C MET A 1 -8.51 1.84 17.98
N ALA A 2 -8.49 1.19 19.15
CA ALA A 2 -7.26 0.58 19.69
C ALA A 2 -6.64 -0.56 18.84
N VAL A 3 -7.47 -1.36 18.15
CA VAL A 3 -7.00 -2.47 17.28
C VAL A 3 -6.26 -1.94 16.04
N VAL A 4 -6.69 -0.79 15.50
CA VAL A 4 -6.03 -0.15 14.35
C VAL A 4 -4.65 0.38 14.75
N LEU A 5 -4.53 1.02 15.92
CA LEU A 5 -3.23 1.48 16.43
C LEU A 5 -2.23 0.35 16.65
N GLY A 6 -2.67 -0.79 17.19
CA GLY A 6 -1.79 -1.95 17.41
C GLY A 6 -1.26 -2.56 16.12
N GLY A 7 -2.11 -2.68 15.10
CA GLY A 7 -1.73 -3.11 13.76
C GLY A 7 -0.77 -2.12 13.08
N THR A 8 -1.01 -0.82 13.23
CA THR A 8 -0.13 0.23 12.71
C THR A 8 1.27 0.13 13.30
N VAL A 9 1.39 0.05 14.64
CA VAL A 9 2.70 -0.03 15.30
C VAL A 9 3.45 -1.32 14.89
N HIS A 10 2.74 -2.44 14.73
CA HIS A 10 3.33 -3.68 14.26
C HIS A 10 3.86 -3.55 12.83
N ASN A 11 3.06 -3.01 11.90
CA ASN A 11 3.45 -2.82 10.51
C ASN A 11 4.62 -1.84 10.36
N THR A 12 4.58 -0.70 11.04
CA THR A 12 5.70 0.26 11.04
C THR A 12 6.97 -0.38 11.59
N ARG A 13 6.87 -1.18 12.68
CA ARG A 13 8.04 -1.89 13.22
C ARG A 13 8.57 -2.95 12.24
N GLY A 14 7.70 -3.63 11.51
CA GLY A 14 8.05 -4.62 10.49
C GLY A 14 8.82 -4.00 9.31
N LEU A 15 8.51 -2.75 8.94
CA LEU A 15 9.22 -2.02 7.88
C LEU A 15 10.52 -1.38 8.38
N LEU A 16 10.50 -0.76 9.56
CA LEU A 16 11.65 -0.02 10.10
C LEU A 16 12.79 -0.92 10.58
N THR A 17 12.50 -2.08 11.16
CA THR A 17 13.53 -3.01 11.67
C THR A 17 14.54 -3.40 10.57
N PRO A 18 14.11 -3.89 9.40
CA PRO A 18 15.05 -4.26 8.33
C PRO A 18 15.70 -3.05 7.66
N ILE A 19 15.05 -1.88 7.60
CA ILE A 19 15.70 -0.64 7.15
C ILE A 19 16.90 -0.31 8.05
N LYS A 20 16.67 -0.33 9.37
CA LYS A 20 17.72 -0.07 10.36
C LYS A 20 18.88 -1.07 10.22
N HIS A 21 18.57 -2.36 10.13
CA HIS A 21 19.58 -3.40 9.96
C HIS A 21 20.44 -3.19 8.71
N ASN A 22 19.81 -2.95 7.55
CA ASN A 22 20.54 -2.72 6.31
C ASN A 22 21.40 -1.45 6.36
N ALA A 23 20.92 -0.39 7.03
CA ALA A 23 21.69 0.85 7.21
C ALA A 23 22.92 0.64 8.12
N GLU A 24 22.78 -0.16 9.18
CA GLU A 24 23.90 -0.57 10.03
C GLU A 24 24.93 -1.39 9.24
N GLU A 25 24.49 -2.32 8.40
CA GLU A 25 25.38 -3.08 7.51
C GLU A 25 26.11 -2.18 6.50
N LEU A 26 25.42 -1.20 5.92
CA LEU A 26 26.06 -0.23 5.01
C LEU A 26 27.13 0.60 5.74
N SER A 27 26.87 1.03 6.97
CA SER A 27 27.83 1.74 7.81
C SER A 27 29.06 0.87 8.13
N ALA A 28 28.84 -0.40 8.46
CA ALA A 28 29.92 -1.37 8.68
C ALA A 28 30.75 -1.62 7.40
N LEU A 29 30.09 -1.75 6.24
CA LEU A 29 30.77 -1.90 4.95
C LEU A 29 31.62 -0.67 4.58
N ALA A 30 31.13 0.53 4.87
CA ALA A 30 31.85 1.78 4.60
C ALA A 30 33.10 1.97 5.47
N THR A 31 33.10 1.37 6.67
CA THR A 31 34.25 1.41 7.60
C THR A 31 35.22 0.24 7.39
N SER A 32 34.77 -0.85 6.77
CA SER A 32 35.66 -1.93 6.31
C SER A 32 36.41 -1.46 5.06
N GLY A 33 37.75 -1.36 5.14
CA GLY A 33 38.60 -0.77 4.08
C GLY A 33 38.55 -1.41 2.69
N ALA A 34 37.64 -2.37 2.44
CA ALA A 34 37.31 -2.90 1.12
C ALA A 34 35.78 -2.94 0.95
N ILE A 35 35.24 -2.09 0.07
CA ILE A 35 33.79 -2.02 -0.19
C ILE A 35 33.38 -3.14 -1.14
N ASP A 36 32.58 -4.08 -0.63
CA ASP A 36 31.83 -5.02 -1.46
C ASP A 36 30.66 -4.30 -2.15
N LYS A 37 30.86 -3.93 -3.41
CA LYS A 37 29.86 -3.22 -4.24
C LYS A 37 28.55 -3.98 -4.39
N ARG A 38 28.57 -5.33 -4.35
CA ARG A 38 27.36 -6.14 -4.47
C ARG A 38 26.51 -6.00 -3.20
N LYS A 39 27.12 -6.16 -2.02
CA LYS A 39 26.42 -5.99 -0.74
C LYS A 39 25.92 -4.56 -0.55
N LEU A 40 26.72 -3.57 -0.94
CA LEU A 40 26.32 -2.16 -0.99
C LEU A 40 25.04 -1.97 -1.80
N GLY A 41 25.00 -2.48 -3.04
CA GLY A 41 23.83 -2.37 -3.91
C GLY A 41 22.59 -3.09 -3.35
N GLN A 42 22.77 -4.29 -2.79
CA GLN A 42 21.67 -5.07 -2.21
C GLN A 42 21.04 -4.36 -1.01
N ASN A 43 21.86 -3.87 -0.07
CA ASN A 43 21.38 -3.19 1.12
C ASN A 43 20.74 -1.84 0.79
N ALA A 44 21.35 -1.06 -0.12
CA ALA A 44 20.77 0.19 -0.59
C ALA A 44 19.43 -0.04 -1.28
N SER A 45 19.33 -1.01 -2.20
CA SER A 45 18.08 -1.35 -2.87
C SER A 45 17.01 -1.80 -1.87
N SER A 46 17.37 -2.63 -0.88
CA SER A 46 16.41 -3.08 0.11
C SER A 46 15.92 -1.96 1.02
N ILE A 47 16.75 -0.96 1.34
CA ILE A 47 16.32 0.24 2.07
C ILE A 47 15.32 1.04 1.23
N VAL A 48 15.63 1.30 -0.03
CA VAL A 48 14.76 2.07 -0.94
C VAL A 48 13.39 1.41 -1.08
N THR A 49 13.33 0.10 -1.34
CA THR A 49 12.05 -0.62 -1.45
C THR A 49 11.21 -0.49 -0.18
N ARG A 50 11.83 -0.67 0.99
CA ARG A 50 11.10 -0.62 2.27
C ARG A 50 10.66 0.79 2.66
N LEU A 51 11.40 1.81 2.23
CA LEU A 51 10.98 3.20 2.39
C LEU A 51 9.78 3.51 1.50
N ALA A 52 9.74 3.03 0.26
CA ALA A 52 8.57 3.16 -0.61
C ALA A 52 7.33 2.47 0.01
N ASP A 53 7.51 1.26 0.57
CA ASP A 53 6.43 0.56 1.29
C ASP A 53 5.93 1.37 2.51
N LEU A 54 6.85 2.02 3.23
CA LEU A 54 6.51 2.85 4.39
C LEU A 54 5.77 4.13 3.98
N GLU A 55 6.19 4.78 2.90
CA GLU A 55 5.50 5.94 2.33
C GLU A 55 4.07 5.60 1.94
N GLN A 56 3.87 4.50 1.18
CA GLN A 56 2.54 4.03 0.82
C GLN A 56 1.67 3.75 2.05
N PHE A 57 2.24 3.07 3.06
CA PHE A 57 1.52 2.79 4.31
C PHE A 57 1.08 4.07 5.05
N LEU A 58 1.92 5.11 5.06
CA LEU A 58 1.59 6.40 5.66
C LEU A 58 0.52 7.15 4.89
N ASP A 59 0.53 7.07 3.56
CA ASP A 59 -0.52 7.66 2.73
C ASP A 59 -1.87 6.95 2.89
N ASP A 60 -1.87 5.62 3.00
CA ASP A 60 -3.07 4.83 3.30
C ASP A 60 -3.65 5.22 4.68
N MET A 61 -2.78 5.35 5.68
CA MET A 61 -3.15 5.82 7.02
C MET A 61 -3.76 7.23 7.00
N ARG A 62 -3.17 8.14 6.19
CA ARG A 62 -3.68 9.50 6.02
C ARG A 62 -5.07 9.47 5.36
N ALA A 63 -5.25 8.69 4.30
CA ALA A 63 -6.54 8.53 3.63
C ALA A 63 -7.61 7.97 4.58
N TYR A 64 -7.27 6.95 5.36
CA TYR A 64 -8.18 6.34 6.33
C TYR A 64 -8.57 7.29 7.48
N ALA A 65 -7.66 8.17 7.89
CA ALA A 65 -7.91 9.14 8.96
C ALA A 65 -8.78 10.33 8.50
N GLN A 66 -9.06 10.49 7.19
CA GLN A 66 -9.91 11.57 6.72
C GLN A 66 -11.36 11.38 7.20
N PRO A 67 -12.00 12.42 7.75
CA PRO A 67 -13.38 12.33 8.17
C PRO A 67 -14.28 12.11 6.96
N LEU A 68 -15.06 11.03 6.99
CA LEU A 68 -16.06 10.75 5.95
C LEU A 68 -17.00 11.94 5.77
N PRO A 69 -17.33 12.33 4.52
CA PRO A 69 -18.31 13.37 4.28
C PRO A 69 -19.65 13.05 4.96
N PRO A 70 -20.32 14.02 5.58
CA PRO A 70 -21.58 13.77 6.27
C PRO A 70 -22.72 13.41 5.31
N GLN A 71 -22.62 13.84 4.05
CA GLN A 71 -23.60 13.53 3.01
C GLN A 71 -23.41 12.11 2.51
N ARG A 72 -24.38 11.26 2.82
CA ARG A 72 -24.51 9.94 2.22
C ARG A 72 -25.35 10.05 0.95
N ARG A 73 -24.90 9.36 -0.10
CA ARG A 73 -25.63 9.22 -1.35
C ARG A 73 -25.94 7.76 -1.58
N ARG A 74 -27.15 7.50 -2.03
CA ARG A 74 -27.57 6.17 -2.49
C ARG A 74 -26.92 5.87 -3.83
N GLU A 75 -26.10 4.83 -3.87
CA GLU A 75 -25.40 4.39 -5.08
C GLU A 75 -25.66 2.90 -5.33
N ARG A 76 -25.64 2.48 -6.61
CA ARG A 76 -25.79 1.05 -6.94
C ARG A 76 -24.50 0.32 -6.59
N LEU A 77 -24.62 -0.78 -5.85
CA LEU A 77 -23.45 -1.53 -5.40
C LEU A 77 -22.62 -2.06 -6.57
N ILE A 78 -23.28 -2.46 -7.66
CA ILE A 78 -22.59 -2.94 -8.87
C ILE A 78 -21.70 -1.88 -9.51
N ASP A 79 -22.08 -0.59 -9.45
CA ASP A 79 -21.27 0.49 -10.02
C ASP A 79 -20.01 0.71 -9.17
N LEU A 80 -20.15 0.69 -7.84
CA LEU A 80 -19.02 0.81 -6.91
C LEU A 80 -18.03 -0.34 -7.06
N VAL A 81 -18.53 -1.56 -7.23
CA VAL A 81 -17.69 -2.76 -7.42
C VAL A 81 -16.92 -2.68 -8.75
N ARG A 82 -17.55 -2.17 -9.80
CA ARG A 82 -16.88 -1.93 -11.09
C ARG A 82 -15.80 -0.86 -10.97
N GLU A 83 -16.12 0.27 -10.34
CA GLU A 83 -15.16 1.35 -10.10
C GLU A 83 -13.94 0.87 -9.32
N ALA A 84 -14.14 0.08 -8.25
CA ALA A 84 -13.04 -0.51 -7.48
C ALA A 84 -12.21 -1.51 -8.30
N SER A 85 -12.86 -2.30 -9.16
CA SER A 85 -12.18 -3.21 -10.08
C SER A 85 -11.33 -2.47 -11.11
N ASP A 86 -11.85 -1.38 -11.68
CA ASP A 86 -11.14 -0.57 -12.66
C ASP A 86 -9.92 0.12 -12.02
N ALA A 87 -10.07 0.63 -10.79
CA ALA A 87 -8.95 1.19 -10.02
C ALA A 87 -7.87 0.14 -9.73
N ALA A 88 -8.25 -1.07 -9.32
CA ALA A 88 -7.31 -2.16 -9.09
C ALA A 88 -6.57 -2.55 -10.38
N ARG A 89 -7.28 -2.61 -11.51
CA ARG A 89 -6.69 -2.89 -12.82
C ARG A 89 -5.64 -1.83 -13.20
N ALA A 90 -6.00 -0.55 -13.09
CA ALA A 90 -5.10 0.56 -13.39
C ALA A 90 -3.83 0.53 -12.51
N TYR A 91 -3.96 0.16 -11.24
CA TYR A 91 -2.82 -0.01 -10.34
C TYR A 91 -1.85 -1.12 -10.82
N PHE A 92 -2.38 -2.28 -11.22
CA PHE A 92 -1.54 -3.38 -11.71
C PHE A 92 -0.87 -3.05 -13.06
N GLU A 93 -1.57 -2.37 -13.96
CA GLU A 93 -0.99 -1.88 -15.22
C GLU A 93 0.17 -0.91 -14.94
N ALA A 94 -0.01 0.03 -14.01
CA ALA A 94 1.02 1.00 -13.63
C ALA A 94 2.25 0.36 -12.96
N THR A 95 2.09 -0.82 -12.35
CA THR A 95 3.18 -1.57 -11.69
C THR A 95 3.83 -2.61 -12.60
N GLY A 96 3.46 -2.64 -13.89
CA GLY A 96 4.05 -3.51 -14.91
C GLY A 96 3.55 -4.95 -14.90
N TYR A 97 2.47 -5.23 -14.16
CA TYR A 97 1.79 -6.53 -14.20
C TYR A 97 0.66 -6.51 -15.23
N ASP A 98 0.38 -7.67 -15.83
CA ASP A 98 -0.74 -7.83 -16.77
C ASP A 98 -2.01 -8.31 -16.04
N PRO A 99 -3.01 -7.44 -15.82
CA PRO A 99 -4.25 -7.82 -15.16
C PRO A 99 -5.19 -8.62 -16.07
N ALA A 100 -4.94 -8.71 -17.39
CA ALA A 100 -5.79 -9.46 -18.31
C ALA A 100 -5.73 -10.98 -18.07
N ALA A 101 -4.71 -11.45 -17.37
CA ALA A 101 -4.59 -12.84 -16.93
C ALA A 101 -5.63 -13.25 -15.86
N ILE A 102 -6.37 -12.30 -15.27
CA ILE A 102 -7.34 -12.53 -14.20
C ILE A 102 -8.74 -12.05 -14.64
N GLU A 103 -9.72 -12.95 -14.59
CA GLU A 103 -11.13 -12.61 -14.83
C GLU A 103 -11.85 -12.35 -13.49
N LEU A 104 -12.37 -11.12 -13.32
CA LEU A 104 -13.22 -10.77 -12.18
C LEU A 104 -14.70 -10.92 -12.57
N ARG A 105 -15.40 -11.84 -11.88
CA ARG A 105 -16.84 -12.07 -12.08
C ARG A 105 -17.64 -11.46 -10.93
N PHE A 106 -18.50 -10.50 -11.26
CA PHE A 106 -19.37 -9.86 -10.27
C PHE A 106 -20.73 -10.54 -10.23
N ASN A 107 -21.09 -11.10 -9.08
CA ASN A 107 -22.43 -11.58 -8.80
C ASN A 107 -23.14 -10.65 -7.80
N VAL A 108 -23.51 -9.46 -8.28
CA VAL A 108 -24.18 -8.43 -7.48
C VAL A 108 -25.51 -8.08 -8.16
N PRO A 109 -26.66 -8.16 -7.46
CA PRO A 109 -27.94 -7.75 -8.02
C PRO A 109 -27.92 -6.28 -8.45
N THR A 110 -28.40 -5.98 -9.65
CA THR A 110 -28.41 -4.62 -10.22
C THR A 110 -29.35 -3.67 -9.48
N SER A 111 -30.33 -4.21 -8.74
CA SER A 111 -31.25 -3.45 -7.89
C SER A 111 -30.68 -3.11 -6.51
N LEU A 112 -29.54 -3.70 -6.13
CA LEU A 112 -28.95 -3.49 -4.82
C LEU A 112 -28.25 -2.13 -4.76
N SER A 113 -28.68 -1.31 -3.80
CA SER A 113 -28.15 0.02 -3.55
C SER A 113 -27.69 0.15 -2.11
N VAL A 114 -26.63 0.92 -1.89
CA VAL A 114 -26.06 1.19 -0.57
C VAL A 114 -25.91 2.69 -0.34
N GLU A 115 -25.96 3.11 0.92
CA GLU A 115 -25.67 4.49 1.33
C GLU A 115 -24.15 4.65 1.49
N VAL A 116 -23.54 5.50 0.66
CA VAL A 116 -22.08 5.71 0.62
C VAL A 116 -21.75 7.15 0.97
N ALA A 117 -20.68 7.35 1.73
CA ALA A 117 -20.01 8.63 1.90
C ALA A 117 -18.62 8.51 1.25
N ARG A 118 -18.31 9.38 0.28
CA ARG A 118 -17.00 9.40 -0.38
C ARG A 118 -16.57 10.83 -0.71
N HIS A 119 -15.28 11.10 -0.62
CA HIS A 119 -14.68 12.34 -1.10
C HIS A 119 -14.75 12.31 -2.64
N GLN A 120 -15.38 13.33 -3.24
CA GLN A 120 -15.42 13.50 -4.70
C GLN A 120 -14.12 14.13 -5.20
#